data_AF-A0A6M0BHG1-F1
#
_entry.id   AF-A0A6M0BHG1-F1
#
_cell.length_a   1.000
_cell.length_b   1.000
_cell.length_c   1.000
_cell.angle_alpha   90.00
_cell.angle_beta   90.00
_cell.angle_gamma   90.00
#
_symmetry.space_group_name_H-M   'P 1'
#
loop_
_entity.id
_entity.type
_entity.pdbx_description
1 polymer ?
#
loop_
_entity_poly.entity_id
_entity_poly.type
_entity_poly.pdbx_seq_one_letter_code
_entity_poly.pdbx_strand_id
1 'polypeptide(L)' 'MKTIKMTIRLTEYEKKKLEQEATKRGMNQSEVLRSLIARFPVRVASALPNPKDSV' A
#
# COMPACT_ATOMS: atom_id res chain seq x y z
N MET A 1 -10.46 11.25 7.17
CA MET A 1 -9.17 10.56 6.97
C MET A 1 -8.30 11.41 6.06
N LYS A 2 -6.99 11.53 6.31
CA LYS A 2 -6.09 12.25 5.41
C LYS A 2 -5.86 11.41 4.15
N THR A 3 -6.23 11.95 2.99
CA THR A 3 -5.92 11.32 1.69
C THR A 3 -4.50 11.73 1.30
N ILE A 4 -3.65 10.74 1.01
CA ILE A 4 -2.29 10.97 0.51
C ILE A 4 -2.27 10.65 -0.98
N LYS A 5 -1.78 11.60 -1.79
CA LYS A 5 -1.49 11.34 -3.20
C LYS A 5 -0.13 10.65 -3.29
N MET A 6 -0.10 9.47 -3.92
CA MET A 6 1.12 8.69 -4.14
C MET A 6 1.29 8.46 -5.64
N THR A 7 2.51 8.60 -6.13
CA THR A 7 2.88 8.25 -7.50
C THR A 7 3.78 7.01 -7.44
N ILE A 8 3.40 5.97 -8.16
CA ILE A 8 4.19 4.73 -8.30
C ILE A 8 4.60 4.56 -9.76
N ARG A 9 5.80 4.03 -9.97
CA ARG A 9 6.27 3.63 -11.31
C ARG A 9 5.95 2.16 -11.49
N LEU A 10 5.27 1.84 -12.58
CA LEU A 10 4.93 0.48 -12.97
C LEU A 10 5.44 0.26 -14.38
N THR A 11 5.83 -0.98 -14.67
CA THR A 11 5.97 -1.44 -16.03
C THR A 11 4.59 -1.52 -16.71
N GLU A 12 4.55 -1.51 -18.04
CA GLU A 12 3.29 -1.67 -18.79
C GLU A 12 2.57 -2.98 -18.45
N TYR A 13 3.34 -4.04 -18.18
CA TYR A 13 2.78 -5.33 -17.78
C TYR A 13 2.06 -5.25 -16.42
N GLU A 14 2.69 -4.64 -15.42
CA GLU A 14 2.10 -4.47 -14.10
C GLU A 14 0.86 -3.57 -14.15
N LYS A 15 0.92 -2.49 -14.93
CA LYS A 15 -0.23 -1.60 -15.16
C LYS A 15 -1.40 -2.36 -15.77
N LYS A 16 -1.18 -3.16 -16.82
CA LYS A 16 -2.23 -3.97 -17.46
C LYS A 16 -2.83 -5.00 -16.51
N LYS A 17 -2.00 -5.65 -15.68
CA LYS A 17 -2.50 -6.56 -14.64
C LYS A 17 -3.36 -5.83 -13.60
N LEU A 18 -2.96 -4.63 -13.18
CA LEU A 18 -3.71 -3.82 -12.23
C LEU A 18 -5.08 -3.41 -12.82
N GLU A 19 -5.12 -3.04 -14.09
CA GLU A 19 -6.36 -2.74 -14.83
C GLU A 19 -7.29 -3.94 -14.90
N GLN A 20 -6.77 -5.11 -15.25
CA GLN A 20 -7.55 -6.35 -15.30
C GLN A 20 -8.15 -6.72 -13.94
N GLU A 21 -7.37 -6.59 -12.86
CA GLU A 21 -7.86 -6.89 -11.52
C GLU A 21 -8.91 -5.88 -11.05
N ALA A 22 -8.73 -4.60 -11.41
CA ALA A 22 -9.71 -3.54 -11.18
C ALA A 22 -11.04 -3.87 -11.87
N THR A 23 -11.01 -4.22 -13.17
CA THR A 23 -12.20 -4.65 -13.92
C THR A 23 -12.85 -5.89 -13.30
N LYS A 24 -12.06 -6.90 -12.95
CA LYS A 24 -12.55 -8.16 -12.37
C LYS A 24 -13.30 -7.94 -11.06
N ARG A 25 -12.86 -6.98 -10.24
CA ARG A 25 -13.46 -6.66 -8.94
C ARG A 25 -14.51 -5.54 -8.98
N GLY A 26 -14.73 -4.91 -10.14
CA GLY A 26 -15.57 -3.72 -10.25
C GLY A 26 -15.03 -2.52 -9.45
N MET A 27 -13.71 -2.44 -9.30
CA MET A 27 -13.00 -1.40 -8.54
C MET A 27 -12.19 -0.52 -9.47
N ASN A 28 -11.77 0.67 -9.02
CA ASN A 28 -10.70 1.43 -9.69
C ASN A 28 -9.31 0.98 -9.20
N GLN A 29 -8.26 1.33 -9.94
CA GLN A 29 -6.89 0.95 -9.62
C GLN A 29 -6.45 1.42 -8.21
N SER A 30 -6.89 2.60 -7.78
CA SER A 30 -6.55 3.15 -6.46
C SER A 30 -7.18 2.34 -5.32
N GLU A 31 -8.39 1.83 -5.51
CA GLU A 31 -9.08 0.96 -4.56
C GLU A 31 -8.41 -0.41 -4.47
N VAL A 32 -8.01 -0.98 -5.61
CA VAL A 32 -7.25 -2.24 -5.63
C VAL A 32 -5.94 -2.08 -4.85
N LEU A 33 -5.19 -0.99 -5.10
CA LEU A 33 -3.96 -0.69 -4.36
C LEU A 33 -4.22 -0.46 -2.87
N ARG A 34 -5.26 0.30 -2.49
CA ARG A 34 -5.63 0.48 -1.08
C ARG A 34 -5.98 -0.85 -0.40
N SER A 35 -6.74 -1.71 -1.08
CA SER A 35 -7.10 -3.05 -0.59
C SER A 35 -5.87 -3.94 -0.40
N LEU A 36 -4.89 -3.84 -1.31
CA LEU A 36 -3.61 -4.53 -1.18
C LEU A 36 -2.81 -4.00 0.01
N ILE A 37 -2.66 -2.67 0.10
CA ILE A 37 -1.88 -2.02 1.16
C ILE A 37 -2.43 -2.37 2.55
N ALA A 38 -3.75 -2.41 2.70
CA ALA A 38 -4.43 -2.75 3.94
C ALA A 38 -4.16 -4.18 4.43
N ARG A 39 -3.67 -5.08 3.57
CA ARG A 39 -3.31 -6.47 3.94
C ARG A 39 -1.90 -6.59 4.47
N PHE A 40 -1.03 -5.60 4.24
CA PHE A 40 0.32 -5.65 4.79
C PHE A 40 0.27 -5.40 6.29
N PRO A 41 1.07 -6.15 7.09
CA PRO A 41 1.17 -5.87 8.51
C PRO A 41 1.70 -4.46 8.70
N VAL A 42 1.08 -3.70 9.60
CA VAL A 42 1.64 -2.42 10.03
C VAL A 42 2.94 -2.74 10.76
N ARG A 43 4.09 -2.48 10.13
CA ARG A 43 5.34 -2.42 10.88
C ARG A 43 5.23 -1.22 11.80
N VAL A 44 4.80 -1.44 13.03
CA VAL A 44 4.89 -0.43 14.07
C VAL A 44 6.39 -0.24 14.29
N ALA A 45 6.92 0.91 13.89
CA ALA A 45 8.31 1.28 14.11
C ALA A 45 8.68 1.40 15.61
N SER A 46 7.78 1.04 16.53
CA SER A 46 7.94 1.12 17.98
C SER A 46 8.54 -0.13 18.63
N ALA A 47 8.92 -1.16 17.87
CA ALA A 47 9.59 -2.34 18.42
C ALA A 47 11.12 -2.18 18.56
N LEU A 48 11.68 -1.04 18.16
CA LEU A 48 13.05 -0.70 18.53
C LEU A 48 12.99 0.00 19.89
N PRO A 49 13.57 -0.57 20.96
CA PRO A 49 13.71 0.16 22.21
C PRO A 49 14.43 1.48 21.91
N ASN A 50 13.89 2.57 22.43
CA ASN A 50 14.56 3.85 22.34
C ASN A 50 15.90 3.68 23.07
N PRO A 51 17.06 4.05 22.49
CA PRO A 51 18.37 3.89 23.15
C PRO A 51 18.48 4.64 24.49
N LYS A 52 17.49 5.46 24.84
CA LYS A 52 17.39 6.22 26.09
C LYS A 52 16.63 5.49 27.21
N ASP A 53 15.93 4.39 26.90
CA ASP A 53 15.16 3.62 27.87
C ASP A 53 16.00 2.53 28.57
N SER A 54 17.32 2.49 28.30
CA SER A 54 18.30 1.56 28.90
C SER A 54 19.08 2.17 30.07
N VAL A 55 18.44 3.03 30.88
CA VAL A 55 19.04 3.63 32.09
C VAL A 55 18.47 2.98 33.34
#